data_AF-A0A2S8GD46-F1
#
_entry.id   AF-A0A2S8GD46-F1
#
_cell.length_a   1.000
_cell.length_b   1.000
_cell.length_c   1.000
_cell.angle_alpha   90.00
_cell.angle_beta   90.00
_cell.angle_gamma   90.00
#
_symmetry.space_group_name_H-M   'P 1'
#
loop_
_entity.id
_entity.type
_entity.pdbx_description
1 polymer ?
#
loop_
_entity_poly.entity_id
_entity_poly.type
_entity_poly.pdbx_seq_one_letter_code
_entity_poly.pdbx_strand_id
1 'polypeptide(L)'
;MNSEIVSPELTFGVILGRLAISAVAWLTHLAVTLGLILFFASMVPFYRELFEVVDLQMATMTELVLHWSLGFSNYWYLLILALIVVDGPIAIGVTYLPRHFRWMTWIWFCSYPLGAFVLVLAANIGLMLGIRDITDLVNGGDI
;
A
#
# COMPACT_ATOMS: atom_id res chain seq x y z
N MET A 1 19.81 -12.19 -43.30
CA MET A 1 18.99 -13.35 -42.89
C MET A 1 17.97 -12.82 -41.90
N ASN A 2 16.81 -12.39 -42.39
CA ASN A 2 15.75 -11.85 -41.55
C ASN A 2 15.06 -13.03 -40.89
N SER A 3 15.43 -13.34 -39.65
CA SER A 3 14.60 -14.19 -38.81
C SER A 3 13.30 -13.44 -38.58
N GLU A 4 12.26 -13.82 -39.33
CA GLU A 4 10.89 -13.45 -39.03
C GLU A 4 10.68 -13.72 -37.54
N ILE A 5 10.54 -12.64 -36.77
CA ILE A 5 10.09 -12.73 -35.39
C ILE A 5 8.64 -13.16 -35.50
N VAL A 6 8.41 -14.47 -35.53
CA VAL A 6 7.08 -15.05 -35.45
C VAL A 6 6.50 -14.57 -34.14
N SER A 7 5.69 -13.51 -34.20
CA SER A 7 4.93 -13.04 -33.06
C SER A 7 4.00 -14.20 -32.69
N PRO A 8 4.12 -14.80 -31.49
CA PRO A 8 3.21 -15.85 -31.10
C PRO A 8 1.82 -15.25 -31.12
N GLU A 9 0.95 -15.77 -31.99
CA GLU A 9 -0.46 -15.36 -32.06
C GLU A 9 -1.01 -15.35 -30.64
N LEU A 10 -1.51 -14.20 -30.18
CA LEU A 10 -2.22 -14.11 -28.91
C LEU A 10 -3.52 -14.89 -29.07
N THR A 11 -3.46 -16.20 -28.79
CA THR A 11 -4.65 -17.02 -28.75
C THR A 11 -5.57 -16.47 -27.66
N PHE A 12 -6.88 -16.55 -27.90
CA PHE A 12 -7.90 -16.06 -26.98
C PHE A 12 -7.70 -16.59 -25.55
N GLY A 13 -7.31 -17.86 -25.40
CA GLY A 13 -6.99 -18.45 -24.09
C GLY A 13 -5.80 -17.82 -23.38
N VAL A 14 -4.77 -17.39 -24.12
CA VAL A 14 -3.61 -16.67 -23.56
C VAL A 14 -4.00 -15.27 -23.08
N ILE A 15 -4.90 -14.59 -23.80
CA ILE A 15 -5.45 -13.30 -23.36
C ILE A 15 -6.25 -13.48 -22.07
N LEU A 16 -7.14 -14.48 -22.04
CA LEU A 16 -8.01 -14.74 -20.89
C LEU A 16 -7.20 -15.10 -19.64
N GLY A 17 -6.17 -15.94 -19.77
CA GLY A 17 -5.27 -16.27 -18.67
C GLY A 17 -4.49 -15.06 -18.14
N ARG A 18 -4.08 -14.14 -19.01
CA ARG A 18 -3.40 -12.90 -18.60
C ARG A 18 -4.36 -11.94 -17.90
N LEU A 19 -5.58 -11.81 -18.39
CA LEU A 19 -6.63 -11.04 -17.72
C LEU A 19 -6.94 -11.59 -16.33
N ALA A 20 -7.00 -12.92 -16.17
CA ALA A 20 -7.22 -13.55 -14.87
C ALA A 20 -6.09 -13.23 -13.88
N ILE A 21 -4.82 -13.37 -14.28
CA ILE A 21 -3.67 -13.01 -13.44
C ILE A 21 -3.72 -11.51 -13.08
N SER A 22 -4.03 -10.66 -14.06
CA SER A 22 -4.11 -9.23 -13.83
C SER A 22 -5.29 -8.83 -12.92
N ALA A 23 -6.41 -9.54 -13.00
CA ALA A 23 -7.55 -9.34 -12.13
C ALA A 23 -7.23 -9.77 -10.69
N VAL A 24 -6.55 -10.91 -10.49
CA VAL A 24 -6.07 -11.34 -9.17
C VAL A 24 -5.08 -10.31 -8.60
N ALA A 25 -4.19 -9.78 -9.44
CA ALA A 25 -3.25 -8.75 -9.05
C ALA A 25 -3.96 -7.49 -8.53
N TRP A 26 -4.93 -7.01 -9.29
CA TRP A 26 -5.75 -5.87 -8.92
C TRP A 26 -6.58 -6.11 -7.65
N LEU A 27 -7.18 -7.30 -7.50
CA LEU A 27 -7.91 -7.67 -6.28
C LEU A 27 -7.01 -7.68 -5.05
N THR A 28 -5.74 -8.06 -5.20
CA THR A 28 -4.77 -8.01 -4.10
C THR A 28 -4.46 -6.56 -3.73
N HIS A 29 -4.30 -5.65 -4.69
CA HIS A 29 -4.12 -4.23 -4.40
C HIS A 29 -5.32 -3.67 -3.62
N LEU A 30 -6.55 -4.02 -4.03
CA LEU A 30 -7.77 -3.64 -3.30
C LEU A 30 -7.77 -4.20 -1.88
N ALA A 31 -7.43 -5.48 -1.71
CA ALA A 31 -7.39 -6.12 -0.39
C ALA A 31 -6.35 -5.48 0.53
N VAL A 32 -5.15 -5.19 0.03
CA VAL A 32 -4.09 -4.50 0.77
C VAL A 32 -4.53 -3.09 1.15
N THR A 33 -5.13 -2.35 0.21
CA THR A 33 -5.65 -0.99 0.47
C THR A 33 -6.69 -1.01 1.57
N LEU A 34 -7.65 -1.94 1.51
CA LEU A 34 -8.69 -2.08 2.52
C LEU A 34 -8.09 -2.44 3.88
N GLY A 35 -7.11 -3.35 3.91
CA GLY A 35 -6.38 -3.70 5.13
C GLY A 35 -5.66 -2.51 5.76
N LEU A 36 -4.98 -1.68 4.95
CA LEU A 36 -4.36 -0.45 5.42
C LEU A 36 -5.39 0.54 5.98
N ILE A 37 -6.50 0.75 5.28
CA ILE A 37 -7.57 1.65 5.75
C ILE A 37 -8.10 1.17 7.10
N LEU A 38 -8.40 -0.11 7.26
CA LEU A 38 -8.90 -0.68 8.52
C LEU A 38 -7.85 -0.57 9.64
N PHE A 39 -6.59 -0.85 9.34
CA PHE A 39 -5.49 -0.73 10.31
C PHE A 39 -5.34 0.71 10.79
N PHE A 40 -5.24 1.68 9.88
CA PHE A 40 -5.07 3.08 10.26
C PHE A 40 -6.33 3.65 10.93
N ALA A 41 -7.53 3.33 10.44
CA ALA A 41 -8.77 3.80 11.04
C ALA A 41 -8.99 3.30 12.47
N SER A 42 -8.42 2.15 12.84
CA SER A 42 -8.50 1.60 14.20
C SER A 42 -7.35 2.04 15.10
N MET A 43 -6.11 2.01 14.60
CA MET A 43 -4.93 2.33 15.40
C MET A 43 -4.81 3.81 15.70
N VAL A 44 -5.07 4.69 14.73
CA VAL A 44 -4.89 6.14 14.90
C VAL A 44 -5.72 6.77 16.02
N PRO A 45 -7.05 6.54 16.12
CA PRO A 45 -7.82 7.10 17.23
C PRO A 45 -7.34 6.56 18.58
N PHE A 46 -7.00 5.27 18.66
CA PHE A 46 -6.45 4.67 19.87
C PHE A 46 -5.16 5.36 20.35
N TYR A 47 -4.20 5.60 19.44
CA TYR A 47 -2.96 6.28 19.84
C TYR A 47 -3.17 7.74 20.17
N ARG A 48 -4.06 8.43 19.45
CA ARG A 48 -4.40 9.82 19.77
C ARG A 48 -4.95 9.94 21.19
N GLU A 49 -5.91 9.09 21.56
CA GLU A 49 -6.45 9.05 22.92
C GLU A 49 -5.36 8.74 23.95
N LEU A 50 -4.45 7.81 23.64
CA LEU A 50 -3.33 7.48 24.52
C LEU A 50 -2.40 8.68 24.75
N PHE A 51 -2.02 9.42 23.71
CA PHE A 51 -1.16 10.61 23.84
C PHE A 51 -1.86 11.75 24.59
N GLU A 52 -3.17 11.96 24.36
CA GLU A 52 -3.97 12.95 25.09
C GLU A 52 -4.07 12.63 26.58
N VAL A 53 -4.17 11.35 26.97
CA VAL A 53 -4.22 10.92 28.38
C VAL A 53 -2.88 11.09 29.11
N VAL A 54 -1.76 10.97 28.40
CA VAL A 54 -0.40 11.00 28.99
C VAL A 54 0.25 12.39 28.91
N ASP A 55 -0.48 13.41 28.43
CA ASP A 55 0.00 14.80 28.24
C ASP A 55 1.34 14.89 27.49
N LEU A 56 1.52 13.99 26.51
CA LEU A 56 2.74 13.88 25.73
C LEU A 56 2.59 14.58 24.39
N GLN A 57 3.60 15.39 24.04
CA GLN A 57 3.67 15.93 22.69
C GLN A 57 3.95 14.78 21.71
N MET A 58 3.07 14.61 20.72
CA MET A 58 3.27 13.62 19.67
C MET A 58 4.53 13.96 18.88
N ALA A 59 5.44 12.99 18.74
CA ALA A 59 6.58 13.12 17.86
C ALA A 59 6.10 13.46 16.42
N THR A 60 6.85 14.29 15.69
CA THR A 60 6.45 14.77 14.35
C THR A 60 6.16 13.64 13.36
N MET A 61 6.84 12.49 13.51
CA MET A 61 6.54 11.29 12.71
C MET A 61 5.16 10.69 13.03
N THR A 62 4.74 10.73 14.29
CA THR A 62 3.41 10.29 14.73
C THR A 62 2.32 11.22 14.19
N GLU A 63 2.56 12.53 14.18
CA GLU A 63 1.65 13.53 13.62
C GLU A 63 1.49 13.38 12.09
N LEU A 64 2.59 13.14 11.37
CA LEU A 64 2.55 12.84 9.94
C LEU A 64 1.74 11.57 9.66
N VAL A 65 1.96 10.49 10.44
CA VAL A 65 1.19 9.24 10.33
C VAL A 65 -0.29 9.50 10.64
N LEU A 66 -0.61 10.36 11.62
CA LEU A 66 -1.98 10.75 11.97
C LEU A 66 -2.65 11.52 10.83
N HIS A 67 -1.98 12.50 10.25
CA HIS A 67 -2.49 13.27 9.12
C HIS A 67 -2.66 12.42 7.87
N TRP A 68 -1.70 11.55 7.56
CA TRP A 68 -1.87 10.58 6.48
C TRP A 68 -3.04 9.65 6.75
N SER A 69 -3.17 9.12 7.95
CA SER A 69 -4.27 8.22 8.32
C SER A 69 -5.64 8.89 8.23
N LEU A 70 -5.75 10.14 8.67
CA LEU A 70 -6.95 10.97 8.50
C LEU A 70 -7.21 11.28 7.02
N GLY A 71 -6.16 11.48 6.22
CA GLY A 71 -6.28 11.59 4.77
C GLY A 71 -6.83 10.30 4.16
N PHE A 72 -6.28 9.15 4.53
CA PHE A 72 -6.74 7.84 4.07
C PHE A 72 -8.19 7.56 4.49
N SER A 73 -8.58 7.89 5.72
CA SER A 73 -9.95 7.65 6.21
C SER A 73 -10.99 8.59 5.58
N ASN A 74 -10.64 9.85 5.32
CA ASN A 74 -11.58 10.83 4.76
C ASN A 74 -11.65 10.78 3.23
N TYR A 75 -10.59 10.36 2.57
CA TYR A 75 -10.47 10.35 1.11
C TYR A 75 -10.33 8.93 0.54
N TRP A 76 -10.75 7.90 1.28
CA TRP A 76 -10.69 6.49 0.85
C TRP A 76 -11.35 6.24 -0.51
N TYR A 77 -12.45 6.95 -0.81
CA TYR A 77 -13.14 6.85 -2.10
C TYR A 77 -12.29 7.37 -3.27
N LEU A 78 -11.42 8.39 -3.05
CA LEU A 78 -10.48 8.88 -4.05
C LEU A 78 -9.37 7.85 -4.30
N LEU A 79 -8.96 7.11 -3.27
CA LEU A 79 -7.99 6.02 -3.42
C LEU A 79 -8.57 4.87 -4.23
N ILE A 80 -9.82 4.49 -3.97
CA ILE A 80 -10.54 3.50 -4.80
C ILE A 80 -10.69 4.01 -6.23
N LEU A 81 -11.06 5.28 -6.42
CA LEU A 81 -11.19 5.86 -7.75
C LEU A 81 -9.84 5.85 -8.48
N ALA A 82 -8.74 6.18 -7.80
CA ALA A 82 -7.39 6.09 -8.36
C ALA A 82 -7.02 4.64 -8.72
N LEU A 83 -7.34 3.65 -7.88
CA LEU A 83 -7.17 2.22 -8.17
C LEU A 83 -7.99 1.73 -9.37
N ILE A 84 -9.15 2.33 -9.65
CA ILE A 84 -9.94 1.95 -10.82
C ILE A 84 -9.40 2.65 -12.08
N VAL A 85 -9.14 3.96 -11.99
CA VAL A 85 -8.80 4.82 -13.13
C VAL A 85 -7.35 4.66 -13.56
N VAL A 86 -6.43 4.38 -12.63
CA VAL A 86 -5.00 4.25 -12.90
C VAL A 86 -4.60 2.77 -12.99
N ASP A 87 -4.87 1.97 -11.96
CA ASP A 87 -4.44 0.57 -11.98
C ASP A 87 -5.24 -0.28 -12.97
N GLY A 88 -6.52 0.02 -13.21
CA GLY A 88 -7.36 -0.72 -14.16
C GLY A 88 -6.79 -0.72 -15.59
N PRO A 89 -6.54 0.45 -16.20
CA PRO A 89 -5.90 0.53 -17.52
C PRO A 89 -4.48 -0.06 -17.56
N ILE A 90 -3.69 0.08 -16.49
CA ILE A 90 -2.34 -0.51 -16.41
C ILE A 90 -2.44 -2.03 -16.38
N ALA A 91 -3.31 -2.60 -15.54
CA ALA A 91 -3.60 -4.02 -15.48
C ALA A 91 -3.99 -4.57 -16.87
N ILE A 92 -4.89 -3.89 -17.57
CA ILE A 92 -5.29 -4.25 -18.94
C ILE A 92 -4.10 -4.15 -19.90
N GLY A 93 -3.38 -3.02 -19.92
CA GLY A 93 -2.24 -2.78 -20.83
C GLY A 93 -1.13 -3.81 -20.66
N VAL A 94 -0.89 -4.24 -19.43
CA VAL A 94 0.10 -5.26 -19.07
C VAL A 94 -0.24 -6.64 -19.66
N THR A 95 -1.52 -6.95 -19.90
CA THR A 95 -1.91 -8.20 -20.59
C THR A 95 -1.46 -8.24 -22.04
N TYR A 96 -1.27 -7.09 -22.68
CA TYR A 96 -0.83 -6.97 -24.07
C TYR A 96 0.70 -6.91 -24.21
N LEU A 97 1.46 -6.90 -23.11
CA LEU A 97 2.91 -6.79 -23.19
C LEU A 97 3.57 -8.00 -23.91
N PRO A 98 4.63 -7.73 -24.71
CA PRO A 98 5.49 -8.76 -25.27
C PRO A 98 6.11 -9.66 -24.20
N ARG A 99 6.44 -10.90 -24.57
CA ARG A 99 6.94 -11.94 -23.62
C ARG A 99 8.13 -11.48 -22.76
N HIS A 100 9.03 -10.70 -23.34
CA HIS A 100 10.24 -10.21 -22.69
C HIS A 100 10.00 -9.06 -21.69
N PHE A 101 8.84 -8.39 -21.73
CA PHE A 101 8.46 -7.34 -20.77
C PHE A 101 7.53 -7.83 -19.66
N ARG A 102 7.19 -9.13 -19.63
CA ARG A 102 6.26 -9.70 -18.64
C ARG A 102 6.74 -9.60 -17.19
N TRP A 103 8.03 -9.38 -16.94
CA TRP A 103 8.54 -9.12 -15.59
C TRP A 103 8.02 -7.79 -15.03
N MET A 104 7.68 -6.82 -15.88
CA MET A 104 7.13 -5.53 -15.46
C MET A 104 5.77 -5.69 -14.76
N THR A 105 4.97 -6.69 -15.15
CA THR A 105 3.74 -7.08 -14.45
C THR A 105 4.01 -7.40 -12.98
N TRP A 106 5.08 -8.16 -12.73
CA TRP A 106 5.44 -8.60 -11.38
C TRP A 106 6.02 -7.47 -10.55
N ILE A 107 6.79 -6.56 -11.16
CA ILE A 107 7.25 -5.37 -10.43
C ILE A 107 6.08 -4.51 -10.03
N TRP A 108 5.16 -4.23 -10.94
CA TRP A 108 3.95 -3.48 -10.62
C TRP A 108 3.17 -4.15 -9.47
N PHE A 109 2.90 -5.44 -9.63
CA PHE A 109 2.17 -6.24 -8.64
C PHE A 109 2.86 -6.30 -7.27
N CYS A 110 4.19 -6.46 -7.22
CA CYS A 110 4.92 -6.59 -5.97
C CYS A 110 5.25 -5.23 -5.33
N SER A 111 5.37 -4.17 -6.12
CA SER A 111 5.73 -2.84 -5.62
C SER A 111 4.66 -2.24 -4.70
N TYR A 112 3.38 -2.48 -5.00
CA TYR A 112 2.28 -1.94 -4.21
C TYR A 112 2.17 -2.59 -2.81
N PRO A 113 2.11 -3.93 -2.67
CA PRO A 113 2.18 -4.59 -1.36
C PRO A 113 3.48 -4.29 -0.62
N LEU A 114 4.61 -4.18 -1.32
CA LEU A 114 5.88 -3.83 -0.70
C LEU A 114 5.84 -2.41 -0.12
N GLY A 115 5.30 -1.44 -0.87
CA GLY A 115 5.09 -0.07 -0.39
C GLY A 115 4.16 -0.03 0.83
N ALA A 116 3.05 -0.77 0.78
CA ALA A 116 2.13 -0.93 1.90
C ALA A 116 2.82 -1.54 3.14
N PHE A 117 3.64 -2.56 2.95
CA PHE A 117 4.41 -3.18 4.02
C PHE A 117 5.42 -2.20 4.65
N VAL A 118 6.17 -1.46 3.82
CA VAL A 118 7.11 -0.43 4.29
C VAL A 118 6.38 0.65 5.08
N LEU A 119 5.19 1.06 4.62
CA LEU A 119 4.37 2.06 5.31
C LEU A 119 3.90 1.57 6.69
N VAL A 120 3.44 0.32 6.79
CA VAL A 120 3.06 -0.30 8.07
C VAL A 120 4.27 -0.43 8.99
N LEU A 121 5.42 -0.84 8.46
CA LEU A 121 6.65 -0.96 9.24
C LEU A 121 7.09 0.41 9.78
N ALA A 122 7.09 1.45 8.95
CA ALA A 122 7.42 2.81 9.37
C ALA A 122 6.45 3.33 10.45
N ALA A 123 5.14 3.08 10.28
CA ALA A 123 4.14 3.43 11.28
C ALA A 123 4.39 2.70 12.61
N ASN A 124 4.71 1.41 12.58
CA ASN A 124 5.05 0.64 13.79
C ASN A 124 6.36 1.10 14.45
N ILE A 125 7.37 1.51 13.67
CA ILE A 125 8.61 2.07 14.24
C ILE A 125 8.32 3.39 14.94
N GLY A 126 7.60 4.31 14.29
CA GLY A 126 7.18 5.57 14.94
C GLY A 126 6.40 5.32 16.22
N LEU A 127 5.57 4.27 16.22
CA LEU A 127 4.83 3.82 17.39
C LEU A 127 5.72 3.38 18.56
N MET A 128 6.69 2.51 18.27
CA MET A 128 7.59 1.95 19.28
C MET A 128 8.48 3.03 19.90
N LEU A 129 8.88 4.03 19.11
CA LEU A 129 9.59 5.20 19.61
C LEU A 129 8.71 6.00 20.58
N GLY A 130 7.45 6.27 20.23
CA GLY A 130 6.51 6.94 21.15
C GLY A 130 6.24 6.16 22.45
N ILE A 131 6.11 4.83 22.38
CA ILE A 131 5.95 3.97 23.58
C ILE A 131 7.20 4.01 24.47
N ARG A 132 8.39 4.03 23.87
CA ARG A 132 9.63 4.15 24.61
C ARG A 132 9.69 5.48 25.36
N ASP A 133 9.36 6.58 24.71
CA ASP A 133 9.33 7.91 25.35
C ASP A 133 8.35 7.94 26.54
N ILE A 134 7.17 7.31 26.40
CA ILE A 134 6.21 7.12 27.50
C ILE A 134 6.83 6.32 28.66
N THR A 135 7.54 5.24 28.33
CA THR A 135 8.12 4.33 29.34
C THR A 135 9.28 5.00 30.09
N ASP A 136 10.11 5.77 29.39
CA ASP A 136 11.23 6.50 29.99
C ASP A 136 10.71 7.60 30.94
N LEU A 137 9.64 8.31 30.57
CA LEU A 137 8.93 9.25 31.46
C LEU A 137 8.39 8.60 32.73
N VAL A 138 7.68 7.47 32.61
CA VAL A 138 7.09 6.76 33.76
C VAL A 138 8.17 6.27 34.72
N ASN A 139 9.36 5.93 34.21
CA ASN A 139 10.49 5.49 35.01
C ASN A 139 11.34 6.64 35.58
N GLY A 140 10.94 7.91 35.39
CA GLY A 140 11.63 9.08 35.92
C GLY A 140 12.86 9.51 35.11
N GLY A 141 12.91 9.17 33.82
CA GLY A 141 13.91 9.68 32.89
C GLY A 141 13.61 11.12 32.46
N ASP A 142 14.64 11.95 32.36
CA ASP A 142 14.56 13.29 31.76
C ASP A 142 14.49 13.16 30.22
N ILE A 143 13.52 13.83 29.59
CA ILE A 143 13.42 13.95 28.11
C ILE A 143 14.02 15.27 27.65
#